data_AF-D9PID5-F1
#
_entry.id   AF-D9PID5-F1
#
_cell.length_a   1.000
_cell.length_b   1.000
_cell.length_c   1.000
_cell.angle_alpha   90.00
_cell.angle_beta   90.00
_cell.angle_gamma   90.00
#
_symmetry.space_group_name_H-M   'P 1'
#
loop_
_entity.id
_entity.type
_entity.pdbx_description
1 polymer ?
#
loop_
_entity_poly.entity_id
_entity_poly.type
_entity_poly.pdbx_seq_one_letter_code
_entity_poly.pdbx_strand_id
1 'polypeptide(L)'
;MLIRSTATIDSQFTALPTDFLEAKNIQLNSEPITVLRYVTMEHADLVRQRNPTGQPCYYTIVGDTLEVVPVPDTSYTAELTYYKKIPALANDATSNWLLSYHPDVYLYGTLMQSAPYLKDDQRIPVWGSLYRQYLADVNASSDKAEFSGGALYMRPRTWI
;
A
#
# COMPACT_ATOMS: atom_id res chain seq x y z
N MET A 1 4.30 -5.99 -0.33
CA MET A 1 5.54 -5.39 0.20
C MET A 1 5.32 -3.90 0.41
N LEU A 2 5.79 -3.34 1.53
CA LEU A 2 5.78 -1.90 1.79
C LEU A 2 7.01 -1.26 1.12
N ILE A 3 6.81 -0.20 0.34
CA ILE A 3 7.88 0.57 -0.30
C ILE A 3 7.65 2.06 -0.11
N ARG A 4 8.75 2.83 -0.13
CA ARG A 4 8.72 4.29 -0.16
C ARG A 4 9.12 4.79 -1.53
N SER A 5 8.38 5.77 -2.04
CA SER A 5 8.67 6.50 -3.26
C SER A 5 8.55 8.00 -2.99
N THR A 6 9.33 8.80 -3.70
CA THR A 6 9.27 10.26 -3.66
C THR A 6 8.60 10.79 -4.92
N ALA A 7 7.77 11.81 -4.78
CA ALA A 7 7.10 12.46 -5.90
C ALA A 7 7.00 13.96 -5.65
N THR A 8 6.90 14.73 -6.72
CA THR A 8 6.65 16.17 -6.64
C THR A 8 5.14 16.42 -6.70
N ILE A 9 4.63 17.21 -5.76
CA ILE A 9 3.25 17.66 -5.69
C ILE A 9 3.22 19.15 -6.01
N ASP A 10 2.87 19.49 -7.23
CA ASP A 10 2.80 20.86 -7.76
C ASP A 10 1.39 21.25 -8.26
N SER A 11 0.47 20.29 -8.22
CA SER A 11 -0.90 20.42 -8.69
C SER A 11 -1.85 19.61 -7.82
N GLN A 12 -3.15 19.84 -8.00
CA GLN A 12 -4.19 19.15 -7.23
C GLN A 12 -4.15 17.62 -7.41
N PHE A 13 -3.74 17.15 -8.58
CA PHE A 13 -3.77 15.74 -8.95
C PHE A 13 -2.37 15.24 -9.27
N THR A 14 -1.99 14.12 -8.68
CA THR A 14 -0.73 13.45 -8.96
C THR A 14 -1.00 11.99 -9.29
N ALA A 15 -0.38 11.47 -10.35
CA ALA A 15 -0.53 10.07 -10.70
C ALA A 15 0.12 9.17 -9.64
N LEU A 16 -0.58 8.11 -9.23
CA LEU A 16 -0.02 7.10 -8.36
C LEU A 16 0.87 6.14 -9.16
N PRO A 17 1.85 5.49 -8.51
CA PRO A 17 2.63 4.43 -9.13
C PRO A 17 1.72 3.31 -9.70
N THR A 18 2.05 2.76 -10.87
CA THR A 18 1.23 1.71 -11.53
C THR A 18 1.09 0.43 -10.70
N ASP A 19 2.06 0.21 -9.81
CA ASP A 19 2.16 -0.89 -8.87
C ASP A 19 1.57 -0.55 -7.48
N PHE A 20 0.85 0.56 -7.34
CA PHE A 20 0.17 0.93 -6.10
C PHE A 20 -1.00 -0.02 -5.76
N LEU A 21 -1.11 -0.40 -4.48
CA LEU A 21 -2.29 -1.08 -3.91
C LEU A 21 -2.98 -0.22 -2.86
N GLU A 22 -2.24 0.23 -1.86
CA GLU A 22 -2.79 0.92 -0.70
C GLU A 22 -1.76 1.89 -0.10
N ALA A 23 -2.20 3.09 0.25
CA ALA A 23 -1.35 4.10 0.87
C ALA A 23 -1.28 3.86 2.38
N LYS A 24 -0.05 3.78 2.92
CA LYS A 24 0.19 3.66 4.35
C LYS A 24 0.43 5.02 5.00
N ASN A 25 1.26 5.85 4.36
CA ASN A 25 1.61 7.17 4.83
C ASN A 25 1.96 8.07 3.64
N ILE A 26 1.49 9.31 3.67
CA ILE A 26 1.93 10.35 2.73
C ILE A 26 2.38 11.54 3.56
N GLN A 27 3.60 12.00 3.33
CA GLN A 27 4.16 13.18 3.99
C GLN A 27 4.73 14.15 2.96
N LEU A 28 4.68 15.42 3.27
CA LEU A 28 5.41 16.47 2.58
C LEU A 28 6.71 16.74 3.34
N ASN A 29 7.83 16.67 2.62
CA ASN A 29 9.16 17.05 3.09
C ASN A 29 9.30 18.59 3.08
N SER A 30 8.41 19.26 3.80
CA SER A 30 8.47 20.69 4.09
C SER A 30 9.16 20.96 5.44
N GLU A 31 9.45 22.22 5.74
CA GLU A 31 9.83 22.65 7.09
C GLU A 31 8.67 23.40 7.76
N PRO A 32 7.96 22.82 8.75
CA PRO A 32 8.08 21.46 9.30
C PRO A 32 7.48 20.37 8.39
N ILE A 33 7.84 19.10 8.64
CA ILE A 33 7.31 17.95 7.89
C ILE A 33 5.80 17.86 8.13
N THR A 34 5.02 17.85 7.04
CA THR A 34 3.56 17.81 7.10
C THR A 34 3.07 16.43 6.68
N VAL A 35 2.50 15.66 7.60
CA VAL A 35 1.86 14.38 7.28
C VAL A 35 0.45 14.62 6.80
N LEU A 36 0.14 14.17 5.58
CA LEU A 36 -1.19 14.33 4.98
C LEU A 36 -2.17 13.34 5.60
N ARG A 37 -3.41 13.78 5.81
CA ARG A 37 -4.49 12.95 6.35
C ARG A 37 -5.47 12.56 5.27
N TYR A 38 -5.85 11.29 5.25
CA TYR A 38 -6.91 10.84 4.36
C TYR A 38 -8.25 11.47 4.75
N VAL A 39 -8.99 11.96 3.77
CA VAL A 39 -10.34 12.49 3.93
C VAL A 39 -11.25 11.95 2.82
N THR A 40 -12.55 11.91 3.10
CA THR A 40 -13.55 11.59 2.08
C THR A 40 -13.61 12.70 1.03
N MET A 41 -14.07 12.36 -0.17
CA MET A 41 -14.22 13.32 -1.27
C MET A 41 -15.11 14.52 -0.88
N GLU A 42 -16.21 14.26 -0.16
CA GLU A 42 -17.08 15.32 0.35
C GLU A 42 -16.35 16.29 1.29
N HIS A 43 -15.51 15.76 2.19
CA HIS A 43 -14.73 16.62 3.09
C HIS A 43 -13.63 17.37 2.35
N ALA A 44 -12.99 16.74 1.36
CA ALA A 44 -12.05 17.39 0.46
C ALA A 44 -12.70 18.59 -0.25
N ASP A 45 -13.93 18.44 -0.74
CA ASP A 45 -14.69 19.52 -1.38
C ASP A 45 -14.99 20.67 -0.40
N LEU A 46 -15.37 20.35 0.84
CA LEU A 46 -15.62 21.37 1.88
C LEU A 46 -14.35 22.15 2.24
N VAL A 47 -13.21 21.46 2.39
CA VAL A 47 -11.93 22.12 2.65
C VAL A 47 -11.53 22.99 1.46
N ARG A 48 -11.72 22.51 0.22
CA ARG A 48 -11.40 23.25 -1.01
C ARG A 48 -12.24 24.51 -1.15
N GLN A 49 -13.53 24.48 -0.78
CA GLN A 49 -14.40 25.65 -0.79
C GLN A 49 -13.94 26.74 0.18
N ARG A 50 -13.38 26.36 1.34
CA ARG A 50 -12.91 27.31 2.35
C ARG A 50 -11.49 27.80 2.10
N ASN A 51 -10.61 26.88 1.68
CA ASN A 51 -9.19 27.11 1.46
C ASN A 51 -8.82 26.50 0.09
N PRO A 52 -8.95 27.27 -1.00
CA PRO A 52 -8.71 26.75 -2.34
C PRO A 52 -7.24 26.45 -2.61
N THR A 53 -6.32 27.23 -2.03
CA THR A 53 -4.87 27.13 -2.25
C THR A 53 -4.10 27.21 -0.94
N GLY A 54 -2.96 26.51 -0.87
CA GLY A 54 -2.03 26.56 0.26
C GLY A 54 -1.25 25.25 0.39
N GLN A 55 -0.50 25.12 1.49
CA GLN A 55 0.20 23.86 1.79
C GLN A 55 -0.83 22.72 1.97
N PRO A 56 -0.73 21.61 1.23
CA PRO A 56 -1.66 20.51 1.37
C PRO A 56 -1.57 19.85 2.75
N CYS A 57 -2.74 19.56 3.34
CA CYS A 57 -2.86 18.93 4.65
C CYS A 57 -3.66 17.61 4.58
N TYR A 58 -4.45 17.46 3.51
CA TYR A 58 -5.34 16.34 3.30
C TYR A 58 -5.10 15.72 1.94
N TYR A 59 -5.45 14.45 1.82
CA TYR A 59 -5.46 13.76 0.54
C TYR A 59 -6.68 12.85 0.41
N THR A 60 -7.05 12.58 -0.83
CA THR A 60 -7.97 11.53 -1.21
C THR A 60 -7.41 10.78 -2.42
N ILE A 61 -7.93 9.58 -2.68
CA ILE A 61 -7.47 8.75 -3.80
C ILE A 61 -8.67 8.44 -4.67
N VAL A 62 -8.58 8.80 -5.95
CA VAL A 62 -9.64 8.62 -6.93
C VAL A 62 -9.06 7.87 -8.12
N GLY A 63 -9.43 6.60 -8.27
CA GLY A 63 -8.83 5.72 -9.28
C GLY A 63 -7.32 5.61 -9.06
N ASP A 64 -6.55 5.96 -10.09
CA ASP A 64 -5.08 5.94 -10.09
C ASP A 64 -4.46 7.31 -9.77
N THR A 65 -5.25 8.24 -9.24
CA THR A 65 -4.79 9.60 -8.91
C THR A 65 -4.88 9.89 -7.43
N LEU A 66 -3.79 10.46 -6.91
CA LEU A 66 -3.74 11.11 -5.61
C LEU A 66 -4.25 12.53 -5.79
N GLU A 67 -5.27 12.89 -5.04
CA GLU A 67 -5.77 14.25 -4.97
C GLU A 67 -5.39 14.87 -3.63
N VAL A 68 -4.78 16.05 -3.65
CA VAL A 68 -4.35 16.77 -2.46
C VAL A 68 -5.20 18.02 -2.24
N VAL A 69 -5.48 18.33 -0.98
CA VAL A 69 -6.27 19.52 -0.59
C VAL A 69 -5.68 20.19 0.66
N PRO A 70 -5.51 21.54 0.69
CA PRO A 70 -5.71 22.51 -0.40
C PRO A 70 -4.84 22.28 -1.65
N VAL A 71 -5.16 22.95 -2.77
CA VAL A 71 -4.32 22.90 -3.97
C VAL A 71 -2.96 23.51 -3.61
N PRO A 72 -1.83 22.84 -3.91
CA PRO A 72 -0.51 23.33 -3.57
C PRO A 72 -0.27 24.72 -4.14
N ASP A 73 0.16 25.65 -3.29
CA ASP A 73 0.58 27.01 -3.66
C ASP A 73 2.00 27.03 -4.25
N THR A 74 2.82 26.05 -3.88
CA THR A 74 4.19 25.84 -4.36
C THR A 74 4.44 24.36 -4.62
N SER A 75 5.57 24.05 -5.24
CA SER A 75 5.98 22.66 -5.47
C SER A 75 6.51 22.03 -4.18
N TYR A 76 5.89 20.94 -3.73
CA TYR A 76 6.31 20.20 -2.54
C TYR A 76 6.91 18.84 -2.92
N THR A 77 7.96 18.43 -2.22
CA THR A 77 8.46 17.05 -2.31
C THR A 77 7.66 16.18 -1.34
N ALA A 78 6.93 15.20 -1.84
CA ALA A 78 6.19 14.24 -1.03
C ALA A 78 6.90 12.89 -0.96
N GLU A 79 6.80 12.21 0.18
CA GLU A 79 7.12 10.78 0.32
C GLU A 79 5.83 9.99 0.48
N LEU A 80 5.62 9.04 -0.43
CA LEU A 80 4.53 8.07 -0.39
C LEU A 80 5.10 6.73 0.09
N THR A 81 4.61 6.26 1.23
CA THR A 81 4.82 4.89 1.70
C THR A 81 3.55 4.08 1.39
N TYR A 82 3.67 3.03 0.58
CA TYR A 82 2.53 2.27 0.07
C TYR A 82 2.81 0.77 -0.06
N TYR A 83 1.75 -0.04 -0.10
CA TYR A 83 1.83 -1.44 -0.48
C TYR A 83 1.90 -1.57 -1.99
N LYS A 84 2.94 -2.26 -2.46
CA LYS A 84 3.16 -2.54 -3.88
C LYS A 84 2.51 -3.86 -4.32
N LYS A 85 1.92 -3.88 -5.52
CA LYS A 85 1.48 -5.07 -6.25
C LYS A 85 2.62 -6.09 -6.37
N ILE A 86 2.29 -7.37 -6.34
CA ILE A 86 3.28 -8.42 -6.60
C ILE A 86 3.61 -8.38 -8.11
N PRO A 87 4.87 -8.13 -8.49
CA PRO A 87 5.23 -8.15 -9.91
C PRO A 87 5.02 -9.55 -10.47
N ALA A 88 4.36 -9.62 -11.62
CA ALA A 88 4.13 -10.86 -12.33
C ALA A 88 5.47 -11.45 -12.79
N LEU A 89 5.55 -12.78 -12.81
CA LEU A 89 6.72 -13.48 -13.34
C LEU A 89 6.66 -13.47 -14.87
N ALA A 90 7.78 -13.11 -15.48
CA ALA A 90 7.95 -13.09 -16.93
C ALA A 90 9.33 -13.66 -17.30
N ASN A 91 9.56 -13.90 -18.59
CA ASN A 91 10.83 -14.46 -19.07
C ASN A 91 12.05 -13.58 -18.72
N ASP A 92 11.83 -12.26 -18.61
CA ASP A 92 12.81 -11.24 -18.21
C ASP A 92 12.71 -10.83 -16.73
N ALA A 93 11.61 -11.17 -16.06
CA ALA A 93 11.38 -10.95 -14.63
C ALA A 93 11.12 -12.30 -13.92
N THR A 94 12.19 -13.07 -13.73
CA THR A 94 12.11 -14.47 -13.27
C THR A 94 11.95 -14.63 -11.75
N SER A 95 12.00 -13.55 -10.97
CA SER A 95 11.82 -13.59 -9.51
C SER A 95 10.99 -12.42 -8.99
N ASN A 96 10.38 -12.61 -7.83
CA ASN A 96 9.72 -11.56 -7.07
C ASN A 96 9.94 -11.76 -5.57
N TRP A 97 9.61 -10.73 -4.77
CA TRP A 97 9.81 -10.76 -3.32
C TRP A 97 9.09 -11.94 -2.66
N LEU A 98 7.90 -12.32 -3.17
CA LEU A 98 7.13 -13.41 -2.58
C LEU A 98 7.83 -14.76 -2.82
N LEU A 99 8.43 -14.99 -4.00
CA LEU A 99 9.26 -16.16 -4.26
C LEU A 99 10.52 -16.20 -3.38
N SER A 100 11.14 -15.05 -3.13
CA SER A 100 12.37 -14.99 -2.32
C SER A 100 12.12 -15.27 -0.84
N TYR A 101 11.02 -14.75 -0.27
CA TYR A 101 10.73 -14.87 1.17
C TYR A 101 9.81 -16.04 1.51
N HIS A 102 8.88 -16.39 0.63
CA HIS A 102 7.86 -17.42 0.86
C HIS A 102 7.62 -18.30 -0.39
N PRO A 103 8.63 -19.07 -0.83
CA PRO A 103 8.52 -19.93 -2.01
C PRO A 103 7.41 -20.99 -1.87
N ASP A 104 7.13 -21.42 -0.63
CA ASP A 104 6.12 -22.43 -0.31
C ASP A 104 4.71 -22.03 -0.77
N VAL A 105 4.38 -20.73 -0.72
CA VAL A 105 3.07 -20.22 -1.16
C VAL A 105 2.85 -20.50 -2.65
N TYR A 106 3.87 -20.25 -3.49
CA TYR A 106 3.81 -20.58 -4.91
C TYR A 106 3.82 -22.08 -5.15
N LEU A 107 4.62 -22.85 -4.40
CA LEU A 107 4.68 -24.30 -4.53
C LEU A 107 3.33 -24.96 -4.25
N TYR A 108 2.73 -24.68 -3.09
CA TYR A 108 1.45 -25.30 -2.74
C TYR A 108 0.27 -24.75 -3.55
N GLY A 109 0.32 -23.48 -3.96
CA GLY A 109 -0.67 -22.91 -4.87
C GLY A 109 -0.64 -23.58 -6.25
N THR A 110 0.56 -23.81 -6.81
CA THR A 110 0.71 -24.50 -8.10
C THR A 110 0.34 -25.98 -8.02
N LEU A 111 0.73 -26.69 -6.95
CA LEU A 111 0.32 -28.08 -6.72
C LEU A 111 -1.20 -28.22 -6.65
N MET A 112 -1.87 -27.34 -5.89
CA MET A 112 -3.32 -27.33 -5.78
C MET A 112 -4.01 -27.09 -7.14
N GLN A 113 -3.47 -26.19 -7.97
CA GLN A 113 -3.99 -25.92 -9.32
C GLN A 113 -3.69 -27.06 -10.32
N SER A 114 -2.56 -27.76 -10.15
CA SER A 114 -2.18 -28.90 -10.99
C SER A 114 -2.95 -30.18 -10.69
N ALA A 115 -3.48 -30.30 -9.46
CA ALA A 115 -4.18 -31.46 -8.95
C ALA A 115 -5.27 -32.03 -9.87
N PRO A 116 -6.22 -31.21 -10.39
CA PRO A 116 -7.32 -31.74 -11.19
C PRO A 116 -6.83 -32.25 -12.54
N TYR A 117 -5.80 -31.62 -13.09
CA TYR A 117 -5.17 -32.06 -14.34
C TYR A 117 -4.47 -33.41 -14.18
N LEU A 118 -3.80 -33.63 -13.05
CA LEU A 118 -3.14 -34.89 -12.72
C LEU A 118 -4.10 -35.98 -12.18
N LYS A 119 -5.39 -35.67 -12.02
CA LYS A 119 -6.41 -36.54 -11.41
C LYS A 119 -6.07 -36.94 -9.96
N ASP A 120 -5.39 -36.06 -9.23
CA ASP A 120 -4.96 -36.27 -7.84
C ASP A 120 -5.88 -35.51 -6.87
N ASP A 121 -7.20 -35.64 -7.08
CA ASP A 121 -8.23 -34.87 -6.37
C ASP A 121 -8.20 -35.10 -4.85
N GLN A 122 -7.74 -36.27 -4.42
CA GLN A 122 -7.60 -36.63 -3.00
C GLN A 122 -6.57 -35.77 -2.27
N ARG A 123 -5.61 -35.18 -2.99
CA ARG A 123 -4.58 -34.33 -2.40
C ARG A 123 -4.93 -32.84 -2.42
N ILE A 124 -5.98 -32.42 -3.13
CA ILE A 124 -6.50 -31.03 -3.10
C ILE A 124 -6.73 -30.54 -1.66
N PRO A 125 -7.37 -31.30 -0.76
CA PRO A 125 -7.54 -30.88 0.63
C PRO A 125 -6.22 -30.72 1.38
N VAL A 126 -5.23 -31.59 1.11
CA VAL A 126 -3.91 -31.57 1.74
C VAL A 126 -3.14 -30.32 1.31
N TRP A 127 -3.02 -30.08 0.01
CA TRP A 127 -2.34 -28.89 -0.52
C TRP A 127 -3.06 -27.61 -0.14
N GLY A 128 -4.40 -27.60 -0.19
CA GLY A 128 -5.19 -26.45 0.25
C GLY A 128 -5.00 -26.12 1.73
N SER A 129 -4.83 -27.14 2.60
CA SER A 129 -4.54 -26.92 4.01
C SER A 129 -3.16 -26.30 4.23
N LEU A 130 -2.13 -26.85 3.57
CA LEU A 130 -0.76 -26.32 3.65
C LEU A 130 -0.69 -24.90 3.08
N TYR A 131 -1.31 -24.65 1.92
CA TYR A 131 -1.37 -23.33 1.31
C TYR A 131 -1.97 -22.27 2.26
N ARG A 132 -3.09 -22.58 2.94
CA ARG A 132 -3.69 -21.67 3.92
C ARG A 132 -2.78 -21.43 5.13
N GLN A 133 -2.07 -22.45 5.59
CA GLN A 133 -1.12 -22.31 6.70
C GLN A 133 0.01 -21.36 6.33
N TYR A 134 0.66 -21.56 5.19
CA TYR A 134 1.74 -20.68 4.74
C TYR A 134 1.27 -19.25 4.47
N LEU A 135 0.04 -19.06 3.96
CA LEU A 135 -0.54 -17.72 3.85
C LEU A 135 -0.72 -17.04 5.20
N ALA A 136 -1.17 -17.79 6.22
CA ALA A 136 -1.28 -17.26 7.57
C ALA A 136 0.10 -16.86 8.14
N ASP A 137 1.12 -17.68 7.90
CA ASP A 137 2.50 -17.39 8.31
C ASP A 137 3.06 -16.13 7.63
N VAL A 138 2.79 -15.95 6.33
CA VAL A 138 3.17 -14.73 5.59
C VAL A 138 2.53 -13.50 6.23
N ASN A 139 1.22 -13.53 6.47
CA ASN A 139 0.50 -12.41 7.09
C ASN A 139 1.02 -12.13 8.50
N ALA A 140 1.21 -13.17 9.33
CA ALA A 140 1.75 -13.02 10.67
C ALA A 140 3.17 -12.43 10.67
N SER A 141 4.01 -12.82 9.71
CA SER A 141 5.36 -12.25 9.55
C SER A 141 5.31 -10.77 9.16
N SER A 142 4.36 -10.38 8.29
CA SER A 142 4.13 -8.99 7.90
C SER A 142 3.65 -8.14 9.07
N ASP A 143 2.65 -8.63 9.81
CA ASP A 143 2.13 -7.95 11.01
C ASP A 143 3.24 -7.78 12.05
N LYS A 144 4.02 -8.83 12.30
CA LYS A 144 5.16 -8.77 13.21
C LYS A 144 6.20 -7.74 12.73
N ALA A 145 6.52 -7.69 11.44
CA ALA A 145 7.46 -6.71 10.90
C ALA A 145 6.94 -5.27 11.08
N GLU A 146 5.63 -5.04 10.95
CA GLU A 146 5.03 -3.73 11.14
C GLU A 146 5.06 -3.26 12.60
N PHE A 147 4.75 -4.14 13.55
CA PHE A 147 4.65 -3.77 14.97
C PHE A 147 5.95 -3.98 15.77
N SER A 148 6.97 -4.61 15.18
CA SER A 148 8.24 -4.94 15.85
C SER A 148 9.09 -3.72 16.26
N GLY A 149 8.84 -2.53 15.70
CA GLY A 149 9.81 -1.42 15.75
C GLY A 149 9.48 -0.23 16.64
N GLY A 150 8.24 -0.09 17.15
CA GLY A 150 7.79 1.16 17.79
C GLY A 150 7.11 0.96 19.13
N ALA A 151 7.42 1.81 20.11
CA ALA A 151 6.60 1.95 21.29
C ALA A 151 5.21 2.46 20.88
N LEU A 152 4.16 1.75 21.29
CA LEU A 152 2.77 2.17 21.07
C LEU A 152 2.50 3.44 21.88
N TYR A 153 2.45 4.59 21.22
CA TYR A 153 1.99 5.83 21.84
C TYR A 153 0.50 6.04 21.54
N MET A 154 -0.32 6.07 22.58
CA MET A 154 -1.72 6.46 22.48
C MET A 154 -1.78 7.94 22.06
N ARG A 155 -2.37 8.23 20.90
CA ARG A 155 -2.64 9.62 20.47
C ARG A 155 -3.96 10.07 21.12
N PRO A 156 -3.93 10.99 22.11
CA PRO A 156 -5.16 11.52 22.67
C PRO A 156 -5.91 12.30 21.60
N ARG A 157 -7.24 12.17 21.57
CA ARG A 157 -8.11 12.87 20.64
C ARG A 157 -8.12 14.36 20.99
N THR A 158 -7.37 15.16 20.25
CA THR A 158 -7.39 16.62 20.38
C THR A 158 -8.67 17.14 19.74
N TRP A 159 -9.57 17.67 20.57
CA TRP A 159 -10.70 18.47 20.12
C TRP A 159 -10.19 19.88 19.79
N ILE A 160 -10.35 20.28 18.53
CA ILE A 160 -10.40 21.68 18.10
C ILE A 160 -11.69 21.80 17.29
#